data_AF-B6YRZ4-F1
#
_entry.id   AF-B6YRZ4-F1
#
_cell.length_a   1.000
_cell.length_b   1.000
_cell.length_c   1.000
_cell.angle_alpha   90.00
_cell.angle_beta   90.00
_cell.angle_gamma   90.00
#
_symmetry.space_group_name_H-M   'P 1'
#
loop_
_entity.id
_entity.type
_entity.pdbx_description
1 polymer ?
#
loop_
_entity_poly.entity_id
_entity_poly.type
_entity_poly.pdbx_seq_one_letter_code
_entity_poly.pdbx_strand_id
1 'polypeptide(L)'
;MEIHARSYSERKLSAGIVVKQYPADELYEESWNTEFLKAYKNIPVPDSLVIDVSNFVMPVEGKVTSPYGPREYHGEHFHYGTDIKLQVGDTVRAAFEGKVRVRNYDPNGYGYYLVLRHPNGLETVYGHLSQFLVEQNQNVNAGEPIALGGCTGNAYGPHLHFEIRILCNAINPAEIIDFDKLCLKEDIYVYRKGQTEENLIEQESVKEEIEDVKPIDTPGVEEETEVLSEITEPDAAELCLLRKKEQIMKEVSDITLQWEQLISDENQYISELTILMGDLEESIGKMGSGKITCWNKELETINSRIGILNTKNGNIRYRRDKLKEKQTLIDSQLEGNPLLKEMVSMEYFFRLINEWNDLLKEANSKINTYNNIIAAFNSSVNHLNPSDNP
;
A
#
# COMPACT_ATOMS: atom_id res chain seq x y z
N MET A 1 -2.24 -12.98 26.11
CA MET A 1 -1.34 -11.81 26.22
C MET A 1 -1.40 -11.16 24.84
N GLU A 2 -2.41 -10.32 24.66
CA GLU A 2 -2.83 -9.81 23.36
C GLU A 2 -1.94 -8.65 22.92
N ILE A 3 -1.41 -8.75 21.72
CA ILE A 3 -0.47 -7.81 21.13
C ILE A 3 -1.30 -6.87 20.24
N HIS A 4 -1.35 -5.58 20.59
CA HIS A 4 -2.05 -4.55 19.80
C HIS A 4 -1.23 -4.16 18.57
N ALA A 5 -1.78 -4.42 17.38
CA ALA A 5 -1.35 -3.83 16.12
C ALA A 5 -1.68 -2.32 16.11
N ARG A 6 -0.66 -1.47 15.89
CA ARG A 6 -0.81 -0.01 15.74
C ARG A 6 -1.21 0.30 14.30
N SER A 7 -2.22 1.14 14.10
CA SER A 7 -2.69 1.54 12.77
C SER A 7 -1.93 2.76 12.24
N TYR A 8 -1.31 2.57 11.07
CA TYR A 8 -0.80 3.55 10.13
C TYR A 8 -1.77 4.69 9.86
N SER A 9 -1.28 5.92 9.63
CA SER A 9 -2.17 7.04 9.28
C SER A 9 -1.39 8.30 8.91
N GLU A 10 -2.02 9.11 8.07
CA GLU A 10 -1.36 10.11 7.22
C GLU A 10 -1.24 11.50 7.85
N ARG A 11 -0.13 12.19 7.55
CA ARG A 11 0.03 13.65 7.70
C ARG A 11 0.12 14.28 6.30
N LYS A 12 -0.74 15.27 6.05
CA LYS A 12 -0.76 16.12 4.85
C LYS A 12 0.54 16.94 4.72
N LEU A 13 1.19 16.87 3.55
CA LEU A 13 2.16 17.86 3.10
C LEU A 13 1.52 18.75 2.02
N SER A 14 1.62 20.06 2.23
CA SER A 14 1.11 21.12 1.36
C SER A 14 1.94 21.25 0.09
N ALA A 15 1.55 20.54 -0.96
CA ALA A 15 1.79 20.89 -2.37
C ALA A 15 0.94 19.93 -3.21
N GLY A 16 0.22 20.43 -4.21
CA GLY A 16 -0.76 19.67 -5.02
C GLY A 16 -0.18 18.54 -5.87
N ILE A 17 0.33 17.50 -5.23
CA ILE A 17 0.73 16.23 -5.83
C ILE A 17 -0.39 15.24 -5.53
N VAL A 18 -1.08 14.76 -6.57
CA VAL A 18 -2.06 13.67 -6.45
C VAL A 18 -1.27 12.39 -6.16
N VAL A 19 -1.36 11.94 -4.91
CA VAL A 19 -0.69 10.73 -4.41
C VAL A 19 -1.54 9.51 -4.77
N LYS A 20 -1.04 8.61 -5.62
CA LYS A 20 -1.60 7.25 -5.74
C LYS A 20 -0.96 6.39 -4.66
N GLN A 21 -1.72 6.06 -3.62
CA GLN A 21 -1.34 5.05 -2.64
C GLN A 21 -1.57 3.67 -3.30
N TYR A 22 -0.58 2.79 -3.30
CA TYR A 22 -0.71 1.46 -3.92
C TYR A 22 -0.96 0.43 -2.82
N PRO A 23 -2.23 0.10 -2.51
CA PRO A 23 -2.49 -1.00 -1.60
C PRO A 23 -2.04 -2.30 -2.27
N ALA A 24 -1.24 -3.10 -1.58
CA ALA A 24 -0.89 -4.42 -2.11
C ALA A 24 -2.13 -5.30 -2.37
N ASP A 25 -3.27 -5.00 -1.71
CA ASP A 25 -4.62 -5.59 -1.87
C ASP A 25 -5.05 -5.69 -3.34
N GLU A 26 -4.82 -4.66 -4.15
CA GLU A 26 -5.11 -4.69 -5.60
C GLU A 26 -4.17 -5.65 -6.37
N LEU A 27 -2.98 -5.93 -5.84
CA LEU A 27 -1.95 -6.78 -6.46
C LEU A 27 -1.97 -8.24 -5.96
N TYR A 28 -2.68 -8.55 -4.86
CA TYR A 28 -2.80 -9.93 -4.34
C TYR A 28 -3.69 -10.82 -5.20
N GLU A 29 -4.56 -10.28 -6.05
CA GLU A 29 -5.53 -11.10 -6.81
C GLU A 29 -5.17 -11.22 -8.29
N GLU A 30 -4.65 -10.17 -8.94
CA GLU A 30 -4.34 -10.20 -10.38
C GLU A 30 -2.92 -10.69 -10.71
N SER A 31 -1.98 -10.72 -9.76
CA SER A 31 -0.56 -11.05 -10.00
C SER A 31 0.13 -11.72 -8.79
N TRP A 32 -0.55 -12.68 -8.16
CA TRP A 32 0.00 -13.47 -7.06
C TRP A 32 0.82 -14.65 -7.58
N ASN A 33 2.10 -14.40 -7.85
CA ASN A 33 3.07 -15.46 -8.12
C ASN A 33 3.83 -15.80 -6.83
N THR A 34 3.91 -17.08 -6.52
CA THR A 34 4.56 -17.58 -5.31
C THR A 34 5.88 -18.31 -5.56
N GLU A 35 6.27 -18.45 -6.83
CA GLU A 35 7.42 -19.26 -7.25
C GLU A 35 8.71 -18.45 -7.30
N PHE A 36 8.65 -17.20 -7.76
CA PHE A 36 9.84 -16.37 -8.03
C PHE A 36 9.71 -14.95 -7.48
N LEU A 37 10.87 -14.32 -7.24
CA LEU A 37 10.94 -12.93 -6.77
C LEU A 37 10.24 -11.95 -7.73
N LYS A 38 10.45 -12.07 -9.05
CA LYS A 38 9.82 -11.19 -10.05
C LYS A 38 8.40 -11.68 -10.39
N ALA A 39 7.42 -11.27 -9.61
CA ALA A 39 6.01 -11.61 -9.83
C ALA A 39 5.36 -10.77 -10.95
N TYR A 40 5.83 -9.54 -11.17
CA TYR A 40 5.21 -8.62 -12.12
C TYR A 40 5.89 -8.68 -13.49
N LYS A 41 5.07 -8.82 -14.55
CA LYS A 41 5.48 -8.63 -15.95
C LYS A 41 4.79 -7.37 -16.48
N ASN A 42 5.56 -6.40 -16.97
CA ASN A 42 5.06 -5.22 -17.67
C ASN A 42 4.12 -4.27 -16.88
N ILE A 43 4.20 -4.26 -15.54
CA ILE A 43 3.47 -3.25 -14.75
C ILE A 43 4.24 -1.92 -14.79
N PRO A 44 3.62 -0.82 -15.25
CA PRO A 44 4.28 0.49 -15.24
C PRO A 44 4.46 0.96 -13.80
N VAL A 45 5.72 1.19 -13.40
CA VAL A 45 6.03 1.85 -12.13
C VAL A 45 5.66 3.33 -12.26
N PRO A 46 4.85 3.88 -11.34
CA PRO A 46 4.50 5.30 -11.31
C PRO A 46 5.72 6.19 -11.12
N ASP A 47 5.61 7.43 -11.58
CA ASP A 47 6.70 8.40 -11.46
C ASP A 47 6.95 8.84 -10.02
N SER A 48 5.93 8.76 -9.15
CA SER A 48 6.10 8.91 -7.71
C SER A 48 5.09 8.08 -6.92
N LEU A 49 5.48 7.65 -5.72
CA LEU A 49 4.64 6.95 -4.76
C LEU A 49 4.90 7.50 -3.36
N VAL A 50 3.86 7.64 -2.55
CA VAL A 50 4.01 7.93 -1.13
C VAL A 50 3.63 6.67 -0.36
N ILE A 51 4.50 6.25 0.54
CA ILE A 51 4.44 4.95 1.20
C ILE A 51 4.57 5.18 2.69
N ASP A 52 3.59 4.72 3.47
CA ASP A 52 3.66 4.76 4.93
C ASP A 52 4.50 3.58 5.44
N VAL A 53 5.53 3.89 6.21
CA VAL A 53 6.54 2.94 6.72
C VAL A 53 6.66 2.96 8.26
N SER A 54 5.95 3.84 8.97
CA SER A 54 5.85 3.93 10.44
C SER A 54 5.58 2.65 11.28
N ASN A 55 5.01 1.55 10.77
CA ASN A 55 4.92 0.25 11.47
C ASN A 55 6.08 -0.69 11.12
N PHE A 56 7.19 -0.15 10.65
CA PHE A 56 8.41 -0.91 10.47
C PHE A 56 8.90 -1.49 11.80
N VAL A 57 9.39 -2.72 11.74
CA VAL A 57 10.16 -3.37 12.78
C VAL A 57 11.48 -3.82 12.19
N MET A 58 12.58 -3.63 12.92
CA MET A 58 13.88 -4.07 12.45
C MET A 58 13.90 -5.60 12.29
N PRO A 59 14.25 -6.16 11.11
CA PRO A 59 14.19 -7.60 10.88
C PRO A 59 15.26 -8.38 11.67
N VAL A 60 16.39 -7.75 11.96
CA VAL A 60 17.44 -8.27 12.86
C VAL A 60 18.25 -7.11 13.44
N GLU A 61 18.65 -7.21 14.70
CA GLU A 61 19.55 -6.23 15.33
C GLU A 61 21.00 -6.57 14.97
N GLY A 62 21.54 -5.87 13.98
CA GLY A 62 22.89 -6.13 13.48
C GLY A 62 23.47 -4.95 12.73
N LYS A 63 24.81 -4.91 12.63
CA LYS A 63 25.51 -3.89 11.84
C LYS A 63 25.43 -4.23 10.36
N VAL A 64 25.30 -3.21 9.51
CA VAL A 64 25.45 -3.37 8.07
C VAL A 64 26.87 -3.81 7.74
N THR A 65 27.00 -4.91 7.02
CA THR A 65 28.29 -5.44 6.53
C THR A 65 28.52 -5.14 5.06
N SER A 66 27.44 -4.99 4.28
CA SER A 66 27.51 -4.52 2.90
C SER A 66 26.26 -3.72 2.55
N PRO A 67 26.37 -2.45 2.13
CA PRO A 67 25.23 -1.64 1.74
C PRO A 67 24.69 -2.06 0.35
N TYR A 68 23.50 -1.58 0.04
CA TYR A 68 22.93 -1.57 -1.32
C TYR A 68 23.80 -0.74 -2.27
N GLY A 69 23.87 -1.13 -3.54
CA GLY A 69 24.55 -0.37 -4.59
C GLY A 69 25.66 -1.14 -5.33
N PRO A 70 26.44 -0.45 -6.17
CA PRO A 70 27.51 -1.08 -6.96
C PRO A 70 28.62 -1.65 -6.06
N ARG A 71 29.13 -2.83 -6.40
CA ARG A 71 30.28 -3.46 -5.74
C ARG A 71 31.46 -3.53 -6.72
N GLU A 72 32.65 -3.11 -6.28
CA GLU A 72 33.86 -3.08 -7.12
C GLU A 72 34.55 -4.46 -7.32
N TYR A 73 33.89 -5.57 -6.98
CA TYR A 73 34.51 -6.90 -7.00
C TYR A 73 34.25 -7.65 -8.33
N HIS A 74 35.28 -7.74 -9.18
CA HIS A 74 35.34 -8.53 -10.43
C HIS A 74 34.26 -8.22 -11.51
N GLY A 75 33.88 -6.94 -11.64
CA GLY A 75 32.94 -6.46 -12.66
C GLY A 75 31.80 -5.67 -12.02
N GLU A 76 30.94 -5.08 -12.84
CA GLU A 76 29.75 -4.29 -12.43
C GLU A 76 28.69 -5.20 -11.76
N HIS A 77 28.96 -5.68 -10.55
CA HIS A 77 27.97 -6.42 -9.75
C HIS A 77 27.21 -5.45 -8.85
N PHE A 78 25.91 -5.35 -9.07
CA PHE A 78 25.03 -4.50 -8.27
C PHE A 78 24.39 -5.29 -7.12
N HIS A 79 24.45 -4.74 -5.92
CA HIS A 79 23.85 -5.31 -4.73
C HIS A 79 22.44 -4.76 -4.51
N TYR A 80 21.43 -5.61 -4.71
CA TYR A 80 20.01 -5.21 -4.66
C TYR A 80 19.41 -5.13 -3.24
N GLY A 81 20.21 -5.37 -2.20
CA GLY A 81 19.79 -5.32 -0.80
C GLY A 81 20.85 -4.73 0.11
N THR A 82 20.64 -4.87 1.41
CA THR A 82 21.61 -4.53 2.45
C THR A 82 21.90 -5.78 3.26
N ASP A 83 23.18 -6.10 3.43
CA ASP A 83 23.62 -7.24 4.21
C ASP A 83 23.79 -6.81 5.67
N ILE A 84 23.07 -7.47 6.57
CA ILE A 84 23.04 -7.16 8.01
C ILE A 84 23.66 -8.34 8.76
N LYS A 85 24.65 -8.05 9.60
CA LYS A 85 25.35 -9.07 10.38
C LYS A 85 24.39 -9.81 11.30
N LEU A 86 24.45 -11.14 11.26
CA LEU A 86 23.82 -12.04 12.22
C LEU A 86 24.63 -13.33 12.38
N GLN A 87 24.24 -14.19 13.31
CA GLN A 87 24.74 -15.56 13.43
C GLN A 87 23.72 -16.57 12.91
N VAL A 88 24.22 -17.73 12.47
CA VAL A 88 23.33 -18.83 12.06
C VAL A 88 22.45 -19.22 13.24
N GLY A 89 21.13 -19.22 13.02
CA GLY A 89 20.14 -19.50 14.07
C GLY A 89 19.54 -18.27 14.74
N ASP A 90 20.06 -17.06 14.50
CA ASP A 90 19.44 -15.82 15.00
C ASP A 90 18.03 -15.65 14.42
N THR A 91 17.10 -15.12 15.22
CA THR A 91 15.72 -14.93 14.78
C THR A 91 15.62 -13.77 13.79
N VAL A 92 15.05 -14.03 12.62
CA VAL A 92 14.69 -13.02 11.62
C VAL A 92 13.20 -12.73 11.72
N ARG A 93 12.83 -11.45 11.77
CA ARG A 93 11.46 -10.97 11.97
C ARG A 93 10.93 -10.30 10.71
N ALA A 94 9.61 -10.32 10.54
CA ALA A 94 8.94 -9.57 9.49
C ALA A 94 9.11 -8.07 9.71
N ALA A 95 9.64 -7.35 8.72
CA ALA A 95 9.87 -5.91 8.82
C ALA A 95 8.57 -5.11 8.82
N PHE A 96 7.52 -5.62 8.18
CA PHE A 96 6.17 -5.07 8.16
C PHE A 96 5.17 -6.21 8.24
N GLU A 97 3.93 -5.91 8.63
CA GLU A 97 2.83 -6.86 8.49
C GLU A 97 2.57 -7.18 7.03
N GLY A 98 2.07 -8.38 6.74
CA GLY A 98 1.82 -8.78 5.37
C GLY A 98 1.57 -10.25 5.21
N LYS A 99 1.70 -10.71 3.97
CA LYS A 99 1.49 -12.10 3.59
C LYS A 99 2.73 -12.68 2.93
N VAL A 100 3.11 -13.88 3.35
CA VAL A 100 4.23 -14.63 2.78
C VAL A 100 3.89 -15.02 1.34
N ARG A 101 4.56 -14.38 0.39
CA ARG A 101 4.36 -14.64 -1.04
C ARG A 101 5.23 -15.78 -1.53
N VAL A 102 6.54 -15.70 -1.26
CA VAL A 102 7.52 -16.70 -1.72
C VAL A 102 8.17 -17.31 -0.50
N ARG A 103 8.32 -18.64 -0.55
CA ARG A 103 9.13 -19.44 0.37
C ARG A 103 9.88 -20.44 -0.49
N ASN A 104 11.12 -20.15 -0.82
CA ASN A 104 11.85 -20.93 -1.83
C ASN A 104 13.36 -21.01 -1.54
N TYR A 105 14.06 -21.83 -2.32
CA TYR A 105 15.50 -21.99 -2.28
C TYR A 105 16.12 -21.65 -3.63
N ASP A 106 17.08 -20.73 -3.64
CA ASP A 106 17.88 -20.35 -4.79
C ASP A 106 19.36 -20.73 -4.57
N PRO A 107 19.88 -21.78 -5.22
CA PRO A 107 21.24 -22.25 -5.00
C PRO A 107 22.33 -21.25 -5.45
N ASN A 108 22.03 -20.34 -6.38
CA ASN A 108 23.03 -19.48 -7.02
C ASN A 108 22.95 -18.01 -6.57
N GLY A 109 21.96 -17.67 -5.75
CA GLY A 109 21.74 -16.33 -5.23
C GLY A 109 21.32 -16.38 -3.78
N TYR A 110 20.02 -16.23 -3.52
CA TYR A 110 19.49 -15.94 -2.19
C TYR A 110 19.57 -17.10 -1.17
N GLY A 111 19.89 -18.33 -1.57
CA GLY A 111 19.79 -19.48 -0.67
C GLY A 111 18.34 -19.72 -0.26
N TYR A 112 18.07 -20.09 0.99
CA TYR A 112 16.70 -20.07 1.50
C TYR A 112 16.24 -18.62 1.65
N TYR A 113 15.09 -18.29 1.05
CA TYR A 113 14.58 -16.94 1.11
C TYR A 113 13.07 -16.85 1.23
N LEU A 114 12.63 -15.76 1.86
CA LEU A 114 11.23 -15.35 1.96
C LEU A 114 11.02 -14.05 1.20
N VAL A 115 9.85 -13.93 0.58
CA VAL A 115 9.33 -12.64 0.12
C VAL A 115 8.00 -12.39 0.78
N LEU A 116 7.89 -11.29 1.52
CA LEU A 116 6.64 -10.82 2.11
C LEU A 116 6.13 -9.65 1.28
N ARG A 117 4.83 -9.66 1.00
CA ARG A 117 4.12 -8.52 0.42
C ARG A 117 3.35 -7.81 1.53
N HIS A 118 3.33 -6.49 1.49
CA HIS A 118 2.83 -5.65 2.59
C HIS A 118 1.70 -4.73 2.14
N PRO A 119 0.68 -4.46 2.98
CA PRO A 119 -0.43 -3.59 2.63
C PRO A 119 -0.02 -2.21 2.12
N ASN A 120 1.11 -1.67 2.58
CA ASN A 120 1.65 -0.37 2.15
C ASN A 120 2.25 -0.37 0.72
N GLY A 121 2.18 -1.49 0.00
CA GLY A 121 2.64 -1.59 -1.39
C GLY A 121 4.09 -2.02 -1.56
N LEU A 122 4.83 -2.22 -0.46
CA LEU A 122 6.19 -2.75 -0.49
C LEU A 122 6.19 -4.29 -0.54
N GLU A 123 7.28 -4.84 -1.08
CA GLU A 123 7.73 -6.19 -0.77
C GLU A 123 9.06 -6.15 -0.02
N THR A 124 9.26 -7.07 0.91
CA THR A 124 10.55 -7.28 1.56
C THR A 124 11.09 -8.68 1.27
N VAL A 125 12.40 -8.78 1.07
CA VAL A 125 13.10 -10.04 0.81
C VAL A 125 14.05 -10.35 1.95
N TYR A 126 14.06 -11.60 2.39
CA TYR A 126 14.92 -12.10 3.47
C TYR A 126 15.70 -13.28 2.91
N GLY A 127 16.98 -13.07 2.58
CA GLY A 127 17.87 -14.06 1.98
C GLY A 127 18.85 -14.69 2.96
N HIS A 128 19.53 -15.73 2.48
CA HIS A 128 20.56 -16.51 3.15
C HIS A 128 20.10 -17.18 4.44
N LEU A 129 18.82 -17.49 4.56
CA LEU A 129 18.22 -18.08 5.76
C LEU A 129 18.72 -19.52 6.00
N SER A 130 18.59 -20.03 7.22
CA SER A 130 18.85 -21.44 7.56
C SER A 130 17.57 -22.27 7.69
N GLN A 131 16.47 -21.64 8.12
CA GLN A 131 15.20 -22.32 8.37
C GLN A 131 14.03 -21.34 8.25
N PHE A 132 12.91 -21.81 7.70
CA PHE A 132 11.64 -21.08 7.70
C PHE A 132 10.83 -21.40 8.96
N LEU A 133 10.18 -20.38 9.53
CA LEU A 133 9.22 -20.53 10.64
C LEU A 133 7.76 -20.30 10.21
N VAL A 134 7.56 -19.90 8.95
CA VAL A 134 6.26 -19.60 8.35
C VAL A 134 6.08 -20.34 7.04
N GLU A 135 4.82 -20.47 6.65
CA GLU A 135 4.41 -21.12 5.41
C GLU A 135 4.02 -20.11 4.33
N GLN A 136 4.09 -20.55 3.08
CA GLN A 136 3.61 -19.76 1.96
C GLN A 136 2.12 -19.45 2.11
N ASN A 137 1.70 -18.24 1.72
CA ASN A 137 0.36 -17.68 1.92
C ASN A 137 -0.04 -17.37 3.37
N GLN A 138 0.83 -17.57 4.35
CA GLN A 138 0.56 -17.19 5.73
C GLN A 138 0.56 -15.66 5.90
N ASN A 139 -0.39 -15.13 6.68
CA ASN A 139 -0.36 -13.75 7.15
C ASN A 139 0.55 -13.65 8.38
N VAL A 140 1.35 -12.60 8.45
CA VAL A 140 2.30 -12.33 9.53
C VAL A 140 2.19 -10.88 9.99
N ASN A 141 2.38 -10.64 11.28
CA ASN A 141 2.42 -9.30 11.84
C ASN A 141 3.83 -8.71 11.75
N ALA A 142 3.95 -7.37 11.77
CA ALA A 142 5.26 -6.73 11.92
C ALA A 142 5.95 -7.21 13.21
N GLY A 143 7.23 -7.57 13.11
CA GLY A 143 8.02 -8.12 14.22
C GLY A 143 7.80 -9.60 14.51
N GLU A 144 6.88 -10.28 13.82
CA GLU A 144 6.67 -11.71 13.98
C GLU A 144 7.91 -12.51 13.53
N PRO A 145 8.39 -13.52 14.29
CA PRO A 145 9.45 -14.41 13.83
C PRO A 145 9.04 -15.17 12.57
N ILE A 146 9.81 -15.02 11.49
CA ILE A 146 9.49 -15.65 10.20
C ILE A 146 10.54 -16.67 9.75
N ALA A 147 11.76 -16.56 10.22
CA ALA A 147 12.86 -17.43 9.83
C ALA A 147 14.01 -17.39 10.84
N LEU A 148 14.99 -18.26 10.62
CA LEU A 148 16.29 -18.20 11.29
C LEU A 148 17.37 -17.79 10.29
N GLY A 149 18.30 -16.94 10.73
CA GLY A 149 19.45 -16.48 9.98
C GLY A 149 20.38 -17.63 9.60
N GLY A 150 21.11 -17.47 8.50
CA GLY A 150 21.93 -18.55 7.95
C GLY A 150 23.13 -18.05 7.14
N CYS A 151 23.62 -18.94 6.27
CA CYS A 151 24.73 -18.71 5.34
C CYS A 151 24.53 -19.60 4.10
N THR A 152 23.31 -19.63 3.55
CA THR A 152 22.94 -20.51 2.43
C THR A 152 22.94 -19.77 1.11
N GLY A 153 23.06 -20.48 -0.02
CA GLY A 153 23.19 -19.86 -1.34
C GLY A 153 24.55 -19.20 -1.52
N ASN A 154 24.58 -18.05 -2.22
CA ASN A 154 25.80 -17.31 -2.51
C ASN A 154 26.15 -16.33 -1.36
N ALA A 155 26.55 -16.88 -0.21
CA ALA A 155 26.94 -16.12 0.97
C ALA A 155 28.39 -16.46 1.40
N TYR A 156 29.21 -15.43 1.64
CA TYR A 156 30.61 -15.60 2.09
C TYR A 156 30.76 -15.75 3.62
N GLY A 157 29.67 -15.59 4.36
CA GLY A 157 29.61 -15.74 5.81
C GLY A 157 28.19 -15.49 6.33
N PRO A 158 27.89 -15.75 7.61
CA PRO A 158 26.55 -15.55 8.16
C PRO A 158 26.11 -14.09 8.15
N HIS A 159 24.99 -13.81 7.48
CA HIS A 159 24.32 -12.51 7.43
C HIS A 159 22.88 -12.66 6.94
N LEU A 160 22.05 -11.64 7.14
CA LEU A 160 20.77 -11.47 6.48
C LEU A 160 20.99 -10.60 5.25
N HIS A 161 20.63 -11.11 4.07
CA HIS A 161 20.45 -10.26 2.90
C HIS A 161 19.02 -9.71 2.91
N PHE A 162 18.87 -8.39 3.10
CA PHE A 162 17.57 -7.75 3.24
C PHE A 162 17.31 -6.78 2.09
N GLU A 163 16.18 -6.93 1.40
CA GLU A 163 15.76 -6.00 0.35
C GLU A 163 14.41 -5.36 0.68
N ILE A 164 14.23 -4.13 0.20
CA ILE A 164 12.92 -3.48 0.08
C ILE A 164 12.66 -3.27 -1.41
N ARG A 165 11.46 -3.62 -1.88
CA ARG A 165 11.10 -3.53 -3.29
C ARG A 165 9.76 -2.84 -3.48
N ILE A 166 9.66 -2.06 -4.56
CA ILE A 166 8.43 -1.46 -5.08
C ILE A 166 8.14 -2.09 -6.44
N LEU A 167 6.98 -2.76 -6.59
CA LEU A 167 6.59 -3.40 -7.85
C LEU A 167 7.72 -4.27 -8.44
N CYS A 168 8.35 -5.11 -7.62
CA CYS A 168 9.51 -5.95 -7.95
C CYS A 168 10.83 -5.21 -8.26
N ASN A 169 10.91 -3.88 -8.14
CA ASN A 169 12.18 -3.14 -8.28
C ASN A 169 12.79 -2.89 -6.91
N ALA A 170 14.05 -3.27 -6.72
CA ALA A 170 14.75 -2.99 -5.48
C ALA A 170 15.00 -1.48 -5.33
N ILE A 171 14.85 -0.99 -4.10
CA ILE A 171 15.25 0.34 -3.69
C ILE A 171 16.27 0.20 -2.56
N ASN A 172 17.07 1.25 -2.33
CA ASN A 172 18.04 1.23 -1.27
C ASN A 172 17.33 1.20 0.11
N PRO A 173 17.48 0.13 0.93
CA PRO A 173 16.83 0.08 2.24
C PRO A 173 17.27 1.21 3.17
N ALA A 174 18.48 1.76 2.97
CA ALA A 174 18.99 2.89 3.74
C ALA A 174 18.29 4.21 3.43
N GLU A 175 17.43 4.30 2.40
CA GLU A 175 16.55 5.46 2.20
C GLU A 175 15.41 5.50 3.23
N ILE A 176 15.00 4.33 3.73
CA ILE A 176 13.91 4.17 4.69
C ILE A 176 14.46 3.99 6.12
N ILE A 177 15.58 3.29 6.26
CA ILE A 177 16.11 2.81 7.54
C ILE A 177 17.42 3.52 7.90
N ASP A 178 17.53 4.02 9.13
CA ASP A 178 18.78 4.37 9.79
C ASP A 178 19.30 3.12 10.52
N PHE A 179 20.17 2.35 9.84
CA PHE A 179 20.68 1.09 10.37
C PHE A 179 21.62 1.25 11.58
N ASP A 180 22.22 2.42 11.76
CA ASP A 180 23.08 2.67 12.92
C ASP A 180 22.23 2.91 14.19
N LYS A 181 21.07 3.56 14.02
CA LYS A 181 20.11 3.81 15.12
C LYS A 181 19.05 2.74 15.26
N LEU A 182 19.01 1.78 14.33
CA LEU A 182 18.02 0.72 14.24
C LEU A 182 16.56 1.23 14.19
N CYS A 183 16.33 2.34 13.50
CA CYS A 183 15.02 2.97 13.39
C CYS A 183 14.72 3.44 11.97
N LEU A 184 13.47 3.84 11.72
CA LEU A 184 13.11 4.57 10.51
C LEU A 184 13.78 5.94 10.50
N LYS A 185 14.07 6.44 9.30
CA LYS A 185 14.43 7.85 9.10
C LYS A 185 13.20 8.76 9.23
N GLU A 186 12.09 8.34 8.63
CA GLU A 186 10.82 9.05 8.61
C GLU A 186 9.67 8.04 8.59
N ASP A 187 8.48 8.48 9.01
CA ASP A 187 7.26 7.67 8.98
C ASP A 187 6.72 7.49 7.54
N ILE A 188 7.05 8.41 6.64
CA ILE A 188 6.59 8.43 5.26
C ILE A 188 7.80 8.42 4.33
N TYR A 189 7.79 7.49 3.38
CA TYR A 189 8.77 7.41 2.30
C TYR A 189 8.13 7.85 0.98
N VAL A 190 8.79 8.75 0.25
CA VAL A 190 8.36 9.21 -1.07
C VAL A 190 9.30 8.66 -2.13
N TYR A 191 8.85 7.65 -2.85
CA TYR A 191 9.55 7.14 -4.02
C TYR A 191 9.38 8.09 -5.20
N ARG A 192 10.46 8.33 -5.94
CA ARG A 192 10.43 9.02 -7.23
C ARG A 192 11.26 8.26 -8.26
N LYS A 193 10.64 7.97 -9.40
CA LYS A 193 11.28 7.27 -10.52
C LYS A 193 12.41 8.15 -11.08
N GLY A 194 13.60 7.57 -11.22
CA GLY A 194 14.80 8.29 -11.68
C GLY A 194 15.69 8.88 -10.57
N GLN A 195 15.39 8.61 -9.29
CA GLN A 195 16.33 8.85 -8.18
C GLN A 195 17.30 7.69 -7.92
N THR A 196 17.47 6.78 -8.87
CA THR A 196 18.61 5.84 -8.87
C THR A 196 19.85 6.58 -9.40
N GLU A 197 20.59 7.21 -8.50
CA GLU A 197 21.98 7.72 -8.55
C GLU A 197 22.50 8.53 -9.76
N GLU A 198 21.85 8.57 -10.93
CA GLU A 198 22.28 9.43 -12.05
C GLU A 198 22.05 10.92 -11.76
N ASN A 199 21.14 11.27 -10.85
CA ASN A 199 20.83 12.66 -10.47
C ASN A 199 21.63 13.20 -9.26
N LEU A 200 22.51 12.40 -8.64
CA LEU A 200 23.37 12.91 -7.55
C LEU A 200 24.62 13.62 -8.09
N ILE A 201 25.06 13.26 -9.30
CA ILE A 201 26.24 13.86 -9.95
C ILE A 201 25.94 15.29 -10.45
N GLU A 202 24.70 15.59 -10.84
CA GLU A 202 24.31 16.94 -11.28
C GLU A 202 23.98 17.91 -10.13
N GLN A 203 23.73 17.42 -8.90
CA GLN A 203 23.45 18.30 -7.76
C GLN A 203 24.71 18.74 -7.00
N GLU A 204 25.83 18.02 -7.14
CA GLU A 204 27.14 18.48 -6.63
C GLU A 204 27.75 19.55 -7.55
N SER A 205 27.56 19.46 -8.87
CA SER A 205 28.09 20.46 -9.82
C SER A 205 27.35 21.80 -9.78
N VAL A 206 26.11 21.84 -9.31
CA VAL A 206 25.34 23.10 -9.13
C VAL A 206 25.70 23.81 -7.81
N LYS A 207 26.26 23.11 -6.82
CA LYS A 207 26.69 23.73 -5.55
C LYS A 207 27.99 24.52 -5.69
N GLU A 208 28.88 24.17 -6.61
CA GLU A 208 30.12 24.91 -6.84
C GLU A 208 29.91 26.28 -7.54
N GLU A 209 28.78 26.50 -8.24
CA GLU A 209 28.51 27.78 -8.92
C GLU A 209 27.85 28.87 -8.06
N ILE A 210 27.45 28.57 -6.81
CA ILE A 210 26.69 29.52 -5.95
C ILE A 210 27.58 30.20 -4.89
N GLU A 211 28.85 29.81 -4.75
CA GLU A 211 29.77 30.42 -3.76
C GLU A 211 30.36 31.79 -4.16
N ASP A 212 30.07 32.31 -5.37
CA ASP A 212 30.75 33.49 -5.92
C ASP A 212 29.93 34.80 -5.93
N VAL A 213 29.03 35.00 -4.96
CA VAL A 213 28.32 36.28 -4.77
C VAL A 213 28.83 37.01 -3.53
N LYS A 214 29.63 38.06 -3.75
CA LYS A 214 30.19 38.94 -2.71
C LYS A 214 29.10 39.69 -1.91
N PRO A 215 29.31 39.96 -0.60
CA PRO A 215 28.33 40.66 0.21
C PRO A 215 28.22 42.14 -0.17
N ILE A 216 27.01 42.68 -0.14
CA ILE A 216 26.72 44.11 -0.24
C ILE A 216 26.61 44.68 1.18
N ASP A 217 27.44 45.66 1.50
CA ASP A 217 27.36 46.46 2.72
C ASP A 217 26.11 47.35 2.73
N THR A 218 25.37 47.37 3.84
CA THR A 218 24.62 48.56 4.29
C THR A 218 24.59 48.66 5.83
N PRO A 219 24.52 49.89 6.37
CA PRO A 219 24.99 50.22 7.71
C PRO A 219 23.88 50.13 8.78
N GLY A 220 24.34 50.00 10.03
CA GLY A 220 23.53 49.64 11.18
C GLY A 220 22.43 50.62 11.60
N VAL A 221 21.47 50.07 12.34
CA VAL A 221 20.55 50.78 13.24
C VAL A 221 20.28 49.87 14.45
N GLU A 222 20.80 50.34 15.58
CA GLU A 222 20.34 50.31 16.97
C GLU A 222 19.54 49.10 17.53
N GLU A 223 20.09 48.55 18.62
CA GLU A 223 19.40 47.72 19.61
C GLU A 223 18.22 48.47 20.23
N GLU A 224 17.00 47.96 20.06
CA GLU A 224 15.92 48.18 21.02
C GLU A 224 15.38 46.82 21.48
N THR A 225 15.72 46.51 22.73
CA THR A 225 15.18 45.43 23.54
C THR A 225 13.71 45.71 23.88
N GLU A 226 12.77 44.94 23.33
CA GLU A 226 11.37 44.99 23.75
C GLU A 226 10.84 43.58 24.08
N VAL A 227 10.78 43.32 25.39
CA VAL A 227 9.84 42.48 26.15
C VAL A 227 9.34 41.18 25.47
N LEU A 228 10.06 40.08 25.70
CA LEU A 228 9.49 38.73 25.66
C LEU A 228 8.47 38.60 26.79
N SER A 229 7.18 38.77 26.47
CA SER A 229 6.10 38.35 27.36
C SER A 229 6.10 36.82 27.49
N GLU A 230 5.91 36.37 28.73
CA GLU A 230 5.89 34.96 29.16
C GLU A 230 5.08 34.05 28.22
N ILE A 231 5.78 33.23 27.44
CA ILE A 231 5.21 31.98 26.92
C ILE A 231 5.20 31.03 28.11
N THR A 232 4.07 30.96 28.82
CA THR A 232 3.86 29.91 29.80
C THR A 232 3.80 28.58 29.06
N GLU A 233 4.66 27.64 29.43
CA GLU A 233 4.62 26.29 28.85
C GLU A 233 3.21 25.70 29.02
N PRO A 234 2.62 25.09 27.98
CA PRO A 234 1.28 24.52 28.07
C PRO A 234 1.24 23.45 29.16
N ASP A 235 0.17 23.46 29.98
CA ASP A 235 0.07 22.49 31.06
C ASP A 235 -0.06 21.05 30.53
N ALA A 236 0.20 20.06 31.39
CA ALA A 236 0.20 18.66 31.00
C ALA A 236 -1.18 18.16 30.47
N ALA A 237 -2.28 18.81 30.86
CA ALA A 237 -3.62 18.47 30.39
C ALA A 237 -3.88 19.04 28.98
N GLU A 238 -3.39 20.24 28.70
CA GLU A 238 -3.45 20.87 27.37
C GLU A 238 -2.61 20.09 26.34
N LEU A 239 -1.40 19.65 26.71
CA LEU A 239 -0.58 18.76 25.90
C LEU A 239 -1.25 17.39 25.64
N CYS A 240 -1.97 16.86 26.63
CA CYS A 240 -2.71 15.61 26.48
C CYS A 240 -3.89 15.75 25.51
N LEU A 241 -4.63 16.86 25.59
CA LEU A 241 -5.74 17.16 24.70
C LEU A 241 -5.26 17.37 23.26
N LEU A 242 -4.13 18.05 23.08
CA LEU A 242 -3.53 18.29 21.77
C LEU A 242 -3.08 16.99 21.09
N ARG A 243 -2.44 16.07 21.84
CA ARG A 243 -2.08 14.73 21.33
C ARG A 243 -3.32 13.92 20.93
N LYS A 244 -4.39 14.00 21.71
CA LYS A 244 -5.65 13.30 21.38
C LYS A 244 -6.32 13.88 20.13
N LYS A 245 -6.26 15.20 19.95
CA LYS A 245 -6.70 15.87 18.71
C LYS A 245 -5.92 15.38 17.51
N GLU A 246 -4.59 15.34 17.59
CA GLU A 246 -3.74 14.86 16.51
C GLU A 246 -4.07 13.41 16.13
N GLN A 247 -4.30 12.55 17.13
CA GLN A 247 -4.73 11.17 16.92
C GLN A 247 -6.06 11.10 16.16
N ILE A 248 -7.09 11.82 16.60
CA ILE A 248 -8.41 11.76 15.94
C ILE A 248 -8.34 12.35 14.53
N MET A 249 -7.64 13.47 14.33
CA MET A 249 -7.43 14.05 13.00
C MET A 249 -6.80 13.05 12.03
N LYS A 250 -5.86 12.26 12.54
CA LYS A 250 -5.14 11.22 11.81
C LYS A 250 -6.06 10.03 11.46
N GLU A 251 -6.92 9.60 12.38
CA GLU A 251 -7.97 8.58 12.13
C GLU A 251 -9.03 9.08 11.13
N VAL A 252 -9.49 10.33 11.26
CA VAL A 252 -10.44 10.97 10.34
C VAL A 252 -9.85 11.02 8.93
N SER A 253 -8.58 11.41 8.78
CA SER A 253 -7.89 11.46 7.49
C SER A 253 -7.79 10.07 6.84
N ASP A 254 -7.42 9.04 7.60
CA ASP A 254 -7.35 7.66 7.11
C ASP A 254 -8.70 7.16 6.57
N ILE A 255 -9.78 7.36 7.34
CA ILE A 255 -11.12 6.93 6.92
C ILE A 255 -11.59 7.74 5.70
N THR A 256 -11.30 9.04 5.66
CA THR A 256 -11.63 9.93 4.54
C THR A 256 -11.07 9.39 3.22
N LEU A 257 -9.80 8.99 3.19
CA LEU A 257 -9.15 8.47 1.98
C LEU A 257 -9.68 7.11 1.56
N GLN A 258 -9.98 6.24 2.54
CA GLN A 258 -10.62 4.97 2.24
C GLN A 258 -12.03 5.17 1.65
N TRP A 259 -12.78 6.20 2.06
CA TRP A 259 -14.04 6.55 1.41
C TRP A 259 -13.84 7.06 -0.02
N GLU A 260 -12.84 7.89 -0.28
CA GLU A 260 -12.51 8.35 -1.64
C GLU A 260 -12.19 7.18 -2.58
N GLN A 261 -11.36 6.23 -2.11
CA GLN A 261 -11.06 5.04 -2.89
C GLN A 261 -12.30 4.20 -3.13
N LEU A 262 -13.12 4.00 -2.09
CA LEU A 262 -14.36 3.24 -2.21
C LEU A 262 -15.34 3.89 -3.20
N ILE A 263 -15.43 5.22 -3.19
CA ILE A 263 -16.19 6.02 -4.17
C ILE A 263 -15.67 5.74 -5.60
N SER A 264 -14.35 5.72 -5.78
CA SER A 264 -13.74 5.43 -7.09
C SER A 264 -14.07 4.01 -7.56
N ASP A 265 -13.91 3.02 -6.68
CA ASP A 265 -14.17 1.61 -6.97
C ASP A 265 -15.64 1.37 -7.32
N GLU A 266 -16.56 2.00 -6.58
CA GLU A 266 -18.01 1.95 -6.85
C GLU A 266 -18.34 2.56 -8.23
N ASN A 267 -17.73 3.68 -8.60
CA ASN A 267 -17.92 4.29 -9.93
C ASN A 267 -17.42 3.39 -11.07
N GLN A 268 -16.27 2.73 -10.88
CA GLN A 268 -15.77 1.77 -11.84
C GLN A 268 -16.70 0.55 -11.95
N TYR A 269 -17.15 0.02 -10.81
CA TYR A 269 -18.11 -1.08 -10.76
C TYR A 269 -19.42 -0.72 -11.49
N ILE A 270 -19.98 0.46 -11.23
CA ILE A 270 -21.16 1.00 -11.91
C ILE A 270 -20.96 1.06 -13.43
N SER A 271 -19.77 1.45 -13.89
CA SER A 271 -19.45 1.54 -15.32
C SER A 271 -19.37 0.16 -15.97
N GLU A 272 -18.65 -0.79 -15.34
CA GLU A 272 -18.56 -2.18 -15.81
C GLU A 272 -19.93 -2.88 -15.81
N LEU A 273 -20.75 -2.61 -14.80
CA LEU A 273 -22.12 -3.12 -14.68
C LEU A 273 -22.98 -2.61 -15.85
N THR A 274 -22.87 -1.32 -16.18
CA THR A 274 -23.61 -0.70 -17.29
C THR A 274 -23.26 -1.37 -18.63
N ILE A 275 -21.97 -1.66 -18.86
CA ILE A 275 -21.52 -2.37 -20.07
C ILE A 275 -22.10 -3.79 -20.10
N LEU A 276 -22.01 -4.53 -19.00
CA LEU A 276 -22.55 -5.89 -18.91
C LEU A 276 -24.07 -5.92 -19.14
N MET A 277 -24.82 -4.94 -18.63
CA MET A 277 -26.26 -4.83 -18.88
C MET A 277 -26.56 -4.74 -20.39
N GLY A 278 -25.81 -3.94 -21.14
CA GLY A 278 -25.95 -3.86 -22.59
C GLY A 278 -25.67 -5.19 -23.30
N ASP A 279 -24.60 -5.89 -22.90
CA ASP A 279 -24.24 -7.20 -23.47
C ASP A 279 -25.31 -8.27 -23.17
N LEU A 280 -25.91 -8.22 -21.97
CA LEU A 280 -27.00 -9.10 -21.57
C LEU A 280 -28.24 -8.85 -22.43
N GLU A 281 -28.64 -7.58 -22.61
CA GLU A 281 -29.77 -7.21 -23.45
C GLU A 281 -29.57 -7.63 -24.91
N GLU A 282 -28.38 -7.42 -25.47
CA GLU A 282 -28.03 -7.87 -26.81
C GLU A 282 -28.16 -9.39 -26.95
N SER A 283 -27.66 -10.13 -25.96
CA SER A 283 -27.70 -11.59 -25.93
C SER A 283 -29.13 -12.12 -25.80
N ILE A 284 -29.97 -11.48 -24.99
CA ILE A 284 -31.41 -11.76 -24.91
C ILE A 284 -32.06 -11.58 -26.29
N GLY A 285 -31.75 -10.48 -27.00
CA GLY A 285 -32.25 -10.26 -28.36
C GLY A 285 -31.79 -11.32 -29.38
N LYS A 286 -30.53 -11.76 -29.28
CA LYS A 286 -30.00 -12.85 -30.12
C LYS A 286 -30.67 -14.19 -29.84
N MET A 287 -30.91 -14.54 -28.58
CA MET A 287 -31.68 -15.73 -28.20
C MET A 287 -33.11 -15.66 -28.73
N GLY A 288 -33.81 -14.53 -28.54
CA GLY A 288 -35.18 -14.34 -29.02
C GLY A 288 -35.34 -14.38 -30.55
N SER A 289 -34.28 -14.04 -31.29
CA SER A 289 -34.24 -14.14 -32.76
C SER A 289 -33.68 -15.45 -33.30
N GLY A 290 -33.34 -16.41 -32.43
CA GLY A 290 -32.79 -17.72 -32.81
C GLY A 290 -31.36 -17.66 -33.35
N LYS A 291 -30.62 -16.57 -33.10
CA LYS A 291 -29.18 -16.47 -33.45
C LYS A 291 -28.28 -17.23 -32.47
N ILE A 292 -28.76 -17.46 -31.26
CA ILE A 292 -28.15 -18.35 -30.26
C ILE A 292 -29.17 -19.46 -30.00
N THR A 293 -28.81 -20.69 -30.39
CA THR A 293 -29.71 -21.86 -30.30
C THR A 293 -29.24 -22.94 -29.33
N CYS A 294 -27.99 -22.86 -28.87
CA CYS A 294 -27.41 -23.71 -27.83
C CYS A 294 -26.46 -22.89 -26.93
N TRP A 295 -25.97 -23.50 -25.85
CA TRP A 295 -24.98 -22.87 -24.98
C TRP A 295 -23.66 -22.62 -25.75
N ASN A 296 -23.25 -21.37 -25.92
CA ASN A 296 -22.11 -20.99 -26.76
C ASN A 296 -21.05 -20.17 -25.99
N LYS A 297 -19.94 -19.86 -26.67
CA LYS A 297 -18.82 -19.09 -26.09
C LYS A 297 -19.20 -17.68 -25.62
N GLU A 298 -20.17 -17.05 -26.28
CA GLU A 298 -20.68 -15.73 -25.90
C GLU A 298 -21.34 -15.79 -24.51
N LEU A 299 -22.21 -16.78 -24.28
CA LEU A 299 -22.87 -16.99 -22.99
C LEU A 299 -21.88 -17.38 -21.87
N GLU A 300 -20.85 -18.17 -22.17
CA GLU A 300 -19.77 -18.44 -21.21
C GLU A 300 -19.04 -17.17 -20.78
N THR A 301 -18.75 -16.29 -21.74
CA THR A 301 -18.04 -15.03 -21.49
C THR A 301 -18.87 -14.10 -20.61
N ILE A 302 -20.17 -13.99 -20.88
CA ILE A 302 -21.11 -13.20 -20.08
C ILE A 302 -21.22 -13.76 -18.66
N ASN A 303 -21.39 -15.08 -18.50
CA ASN A 303 -21.45 -15.71 -17.18
C ASN A 303 -20.16 -15.52 -16.37
N SER A 304 -18.99 -15.59 -17.02
CA SER A 304 -17.72 -15.28 -16.37
C SER A 304 -17.67 -13.83 -15.87
N ARG A 305 -18.14 -12.87 -16.66
CA ARG A 305 -18.17 -11.44 -16.29
C ARG A 305 -19.17 -11.16 -15.17
N ILE A 306 -20.32 -11.82 -15.16
CA ILE A 306 -21.27 -11.80 -14.03
C ILE A 306 -20.56 -12.24 -12.74
N GLY A 307 -19.82 -13.36 -12.77
CA GLY A 307 -19.09 -13.86 -11.60
C GLY A 307 -18.05 -12.87 -11.07
N ILE A 308 -17.29 -12.24 -11.97
CA ILE A 308 -16.30 -11.20 -11.62
C ILE A 308 -16.98 -10.01 -10.96
N LEU A 309 -18.07 -9.49 -11.54
CA LEU A 309 -18.76 -8.32 -10.99
C LEU A 309 -19.45 -8.60 -9.64
N ASN A 310 -20.00 -9.80 -9.44
CA ASN A 310 -20.54 -10.21 -8.15
C ASN A 310 -19.46 -10.22 -7.06
N THR A 311 -18.26 -10.67 -7.40
CA THR A 311 -17.10 -10.68 -6.49
C THR A 311 -16.68 -9.26 -6.13
N LYS A 312 -16.54 -8.38 -7.14
CA LYS A 312 -16.22 -6.95 -6.93
C LYS A 312 -17.24 -6.26 -6.02
N ASN A 313 -18.54 -6.43 -6.28
CA ASN A 313 -19.61 -5.87 -5.46
C ASN A 313 -19.54 -6.37 -4.00
N GLY A 314 -19.22 -7.66 -3.80
CA GLY A 314 -19.01 -8.23 -2.46
C GLY A 314 -17.86 -7.55 -1.70
N ASN A 315 -16.74 -7.30 -2.37
CA ASN A 315 -15.57 -6.63 -1.78
C ASN A 315 -15.89 -5.16 -1.40
N ILE A 316 -16.48 -4.41 -2.33
CA ILE A 316 -16.89 -3.02 -2.10
C ILE A 316 -17.84 -2.93 -0.90
N ARG A 317 -18.83 -3.82 -0.82
CA ARG A 317 -19.75 -3.91 0.31
C ARG A 317 -19.02 -4.17 1.63
N TYR A 318 -18.09 -5.11 1.65
CA TYR A 318 -17.31 -5.45 2.85
C TYR A 318 -16.48 -4.26 3.34
N ARG A 319 -15.73 -3.61 2.44
CA ARG A 319 -14.91 -2.43 2.78
C ARG A 319 -15.76 -1.29 3.31
N ARG A 320 -16.91 -1.02 2.67
CA ARG A 320 -17.88 -0.03 3.13
C ARG A 320 -18.34 -0.29 4.56
N ASP A 321 -18.71 -1.52 4.87
CA ASP A 321 -19.24 -1.88 6.19
C ASP A 321 -18.14 -1.69 7.26
N LYS A 322 -16.87 -1.97 6.93
CA LYS A 322 -15.72 -1.66 7.79
C LYS A 322 -15.45 -0.18 7.99
N LEU A 323 -15.61 0.65 6.97
CA LEU A 323 -15.47 2.10 7.12
C LEU A 323 -16.57 2.70 7.99
N LYS A 324 -17.80 2.17 7.92
CA LYS A 324 -18.89 2.58 8.82
C LYS A 324 -18.61 2.22 10.28
N GLU A 325 -18.03 1.06 10.55
CA GLU A 325 -17.58 0.67 11.91
C GLU A 325 -16.54 1.67 12.43
N LYS A 326 -15.51 1.98 11.64
CA LYS A 326 -14.48 2.97 12.03
C LYS A 326 -15.06 4.37 12.24
N GLN A 327 -15.97 4.81 11.37
CA GLN A 327 -16.66 6.10 11.51
C GLN A 327 -17.43 6.19 12.83
N THR A 328 -18.18 5.15 13.18
CA THR A 328 -18.95 5.09 14.43
C THR A 328 -18.04 5.23 15.66
N LEU A 329 -16.83 4.66 15.60
CA LEU A 329 -15.85 4.79 16.67
C LEU A 329 -15.36 6.23 16.84
N ILE A 330 -15.04 6.91 15.74
CA ILE A 330 -14.62 8.33 15.77
C ILE A 330 -15.75 9.22 16.31
N ASP A 331 -16.98 9.02 15.83
CA ASP A 331 -18.13 9.81 16.27
C ASP A 331 -18.32 9.68 17.79
N SER A 332 -18.20 8.46 18.34
CA SER A 332 -18.24 8.21 19.79
C SER A 332 -17.11 8.90 20.56
N GLN A 333 -15.89 8.95 20.02
CA GLN A 333 -14.77 9.66 20.65
C GLN A 333 -14.98 11.17 20.69
N LEU A 334 -15.56 11.75 19.63
CA LEU A 334 -15.85 13.18 19.52
C LEU A 334 -17.04 13.60 20.40
N GLU A 335 -18.08 12.78 20.52
CA GLU A 335 -19.23 13.06 21.39
C GLU A 335 -18.84 13.09 22.88
N GLY A 336 -17.86 12.28 23.28
CA GLY A 336 -17.34 12.25 24.66
C GLY A 336 -16.50 13.48 25.05
N ASN A 337 -16.14 14.36 24.11
CA ASN A 337 -15.29 15.52 24.38
C ASN A 337 -15.68 16.74 23.52
N PRO A 338 -16.53 17.66 24.04
CA PRO A 338 -17.02 18.83 23.30
C PRO A 338 -15.92 19.76 22.78
N LEU A 339 -14.85 19.97 23.55
CA LEU A 339 -13.72 20.82 23.13
C LEU A 339 -12.96 20.18 21.95
N LEU A 340 -12.77 18.86 21.99
CA LEU A 340 -12.12 18.11 20.91
C LEU A 340 -12.94 18.16 19.61
N LYS A 341 -14.27 18.13 19.73
CA LYS A 341 -15.22 18.27 18.61
C LYS A 341 -15.15 19.63 17.93
N GLU A 342 -14.88 20.70 18.66
CA GLU A 342 -14.68 22.05 18.09
C GLU A 342 -13.31 22.18 17.38
N MET A 343 -12.30 21.41 17.82
CA MET A 343 -10.94 21.48 17.29
C MET A 343 -10.71 20.62 16.03
N VAL A 344 -11.56 19.63 15.77
CA VAL A 344 -11.43 18.66 14.65
C VAL A 344 -12.41 19.02 13.55
N SER A 345 -11.92 19.49 12.40
CA SER A 345 -12.78 19.79 11.24
C SER A 345 -13.18 18.51 10.52
N MET A 346 -14.48 18.22 10.52
CA MET A 346 -15.11 17.07 9.84
C MET A 346 -15.78 17.44 8.52
N GLU A 347 -15.67 18.69 8.08
CA GLU A 347 -16.43 19.21 6.94
C GLU A 347 -16.15 18.45 5.64
N TYR A 348 -14.85 18.21 5.35
CA TYR A 348 -14.45 17.45 4.16
C TYR A 348 -14.93 15.99 4.21
N PHE A 349 -14.81 15.37 5.38
CA PHE A 349 -15.30 14.01 5.60
C PHE A 349 -16.82 13.89 5.37
N PHE A 350 -17.61 14.80 5.94
CA PHE A 350 -19.05 14.82 5.73
C PHE A 350 -19.43 15.08 4.27
N ARG A 351 -18.66 15.89 3.55
CA ARG A 351 -18.86 16.08 2.11
C ARG A 351 -18.72 14.77 1.34
N LEU A 352 -17.68 13.99 1.61
CA LEU A 352 -17.46 12.68 0.98
C LEU A 352 -18.54 11.67 1.35
N ILE A 353 -19.00 11.66 2.61
CA ILE A 353 -20.12 10.81 3.01
C ILE A 353 -21.40 11.16 2.23
N ASN A 354 -21.64 12.46 1.97
CA ASN A 354 -22.77 12.88 1.15
C ASN A 354 -22.60 12.46 -0.32
N GLU A 355 -21.42 12.65 -0.91
CA GLU A 355 -21.12 12.16 -2.26
C GLU A 355 -21.32 10.64 -2.35
N TRP A 356 -20.83 9.89 -1.37
CA TRP A 356 -21.06 8.45 -1.27
C TRP A 356 -22.55 8.11 -1.21
N ASN A 357 -23.32 8.80 -0.37
CA ASN A 357 -24.75 8.53 -0.24
C ASN A 357 -25.51 8.80 -1.54
N ASP A 358 -25.10 9.80 -2.32
CA ASP A 358 -25.69 10.09 -3.62
C ASP A 358 -25.28 9.05 -4.67
N LEU A 359 -24.01 8.67 -4.71
CA LEU A 359 -23.51 7.57 -5.55
C LEU A 359 -24.21 6.25 -5.23
N LEU A 360 -24.44 5.95 -3.94
CA LEU A 360 -25.13 4.74 -3.51
C LEU A 360 -26.59 4.71 -3.99
N LYS A 361 -27.27 5.86 -4.08
CA LYS A 361 -28.62 5.93 -4.69
C LYS A 361 -28.57 5.60 -6.18
N GLU A 362 -27.58 6.14 -6.91
CA GLU A 362 -27.38 5.82 -8.32
C GLU A 362 -27.05 4.33 -8.51
N ALA A 363 -26.10 3.80 -7.74
CA ALA A 363 -25.69 2.41 -7.74
C ALA A 363 -26.88 1.48 -7.51
N ASN A 364 -27.68 1.72 -6.47
CA ASN A 364 -28.85 0.92 -6.16
C ASN A 364 -29.89 0.92 -7.30
N SER A 365 -30.09 2.07 -7.96
CA SER A 365 -30.97 2.17 -9.13
C SER A 365 -30.47 1.29 -10.28
N LYS A 366 -29.16 1.33 -10.58
CA LYS A 366 -28.57 0.49 -11.63
C LYS A 366 -28.55 -0.99 -11.27
N ILE A 367 -28.25 -1.33 -10.02
CA ILE A 367 -28.29 -2.71 -9.51
C ILE A 367 -29.69 -3.30 -9.64
N ASN A 368 -30.75 -2.53 -9.35
CA ASN A 368 -32.12 -3.01 -9.53
C ASN A 368 -32.43 -3.30 -11.00
N THR A 369 -31.99 -2.41 -11.91
CA THR A 369 -32.14 -2.63 -13.36
C THR A 369 -31.37 -3.87 -13.81
N TYR A 370 -30.11 -3.99 -13.38
CA TYR A 370 -29.28 -5.16 -13.63
C TYR A 370 -29.92 -6.46 -13.14
N ASN A 371 -30.47 -6.48 -11.93
CA ASN A 371 -31.13 -7.65 -11.35
C ASN A 371 -32.35 -8.10 -12.17
N ASN A 372 -33.08 -7.16 -12.78
CA ASN A 372 -34.18 -7.50 -13.69
C ASN A 372 -33.67 -8.09 -15.00
N ILE A 373 -32.61 -7.49 -15.58
CA ILE A 373 -32.00 -7.95 -16.84
C ILE A 373 -31.38 -9.34 -16.66
N ILE A 374 -30.62 -9.57 -15.59
CA ILE A 374 -29.99 -10.87 -15.34
C ILE A 374 -31.03 -11.96 -15.07
N ALA A 375 -32.16 -11.64 -14.44
CA ALA A 375 -33.26 -12.58 -14.26
C ALA A 375 -33.87 -12.98 -15.62
N ALA A 376 -34.09 -12.01 -16.51
CA ALA A 376 -34.57 -12.26 -17.87
C ALA A 376 -33.57 -13.06 -18.71
N PHE A 377 -32.28 -12.73 -18.59
CA PHE A 377 -31.18 -13.46 -19.22
C PHE A 377 -31.14 -14.91 -18.77
N ASN A 378 -31.10 -15.15 -17.45
CA ASN A 378 -31.09 -16.50 -16.88
C ASN A 378 -32.32 -17.31 -17.30
N SER A 379 -33.50 -16.68 -17.35
CA SER A 379 -34.71 -17.34 -17.86
C SER A 379 -34.57 -17.75 -19.33
N SER A 380 -34.01 -16.88 -20.16
CA SER A 380 -33.78 -17.15 -21.59
C SER A 380 -32.78 -18.28 -21.79
N VAL A 381 -31.71 -18.26 -21.00
CA VAL A 381 -30.63 -19.25 -21.03
C VAL A 381 -31.10 -20.63 -20.56
N ASN A 382 -31.98 -20.73 -19.56
CA ASN A 382 -32.51 -22.01 -19.07
C ASN A 382 -33.31 -22.80 -20.12
N HIS A 383 -33.77 -22.15 -21.19
CA HIS A 383 -34.43 -22.81 -22.32
C HIS A 383 -33.45 -23.37 -23.36
N LEU A 384 -32.16 -23.10 -23.22
CA LEU A 384 -31.10 -23.65 -24.07
C LEU A 384 -30.57 -24.95 -23.48
N ASN A 385 -30.37 -25.97 -24.32
CA ASN A 385 -29.82 -27.26 -23.88
C ASN A 385 -28.29 -27.15 -23.69
N PRO A 386 -27.74 -27.43 -22.49
CA PRO A 386 -26.29 -27.44 -22.27
C PRO A 386 -25.59 -28.62 -22.97
N SER A 387 -26.33 -29.70 -23.25
CA SER A 387 -25.84 -30.93 -23.89
C SER A 387 -25.68 -30.85 -25.40
N ASP A 388 -26.18 -29.78 -26.02
CA ASP A 388 -26.17 -29.59 -27.48
C ASP A 388 -24.93 -28.76 -27.93
N ASN A 389 -23.88 -28.73 -27.10
CA ASN A 389 -22.61 -28.08 -27.40
C ASN A 389 -21.84 -28.98 -28.42
N PRO A 390 -21.59 -28.51 -29.66
CA PRO A 390 -21.01 -29.33 -30.73
C PRO A 390 -19.56 -29.76 -30.47
#